data_AF-A0A7I8VSJ6-F1
#
_entry.id   AF-A0A7I8VSJ6-F1
#
_cell.length_a   1.000
_cell.length_b   1.000
_cell.length_c   1.000
_cell.angle_alpha   90.00
_cell.angle_beta   90.00
_cell.angle_gamma   90.00
#
_symmetry.space_group_name_H-M   'P 1'
#
loop_
_entity.id
_entity.type
_entity.pdbx_description
1 polymer ?
#
loop_
_entity_poly.entity_id
_entity_poly.type
_entity_poly.pdbx_seq_one_letter_code
_entity_poly.pdbx_strand_id
1 'polypeptide(L)'
;MSGEWGSGSGRGGGGGGSVRDAGGSFGKMEAAHEEQYFRKMQQEQLKAIQASLHEEIEFSEKQISELQEEIARHKKKLSKLKDLKKDH
;
A
#
# COMPACT_ATOMS: atom_id res chain seq x y z
N MET A 1 39.52 -23.07 -3.67
CA MET A 1 39.98 -21.90 -2.90
C MET A 1 40.31 -20.79 -3.89
N SER A 2 39.67 -19.63 -3.70
CA SER A 2 39.98 -18.28 -4.21
C SER A 2 40.21 -18.07 -5.72
N GLY A 3 39.14 -17.67 -6.42
CA GLY A 3 39.25 -16.87 -7.64
C GLY A 3 39.18 -15.39 -7.29
N GLU A 4 40.18 -14.63 -7.72
CA GLU A 4 40.22 -13.18 -7.65
C GLU A 4 39.00 -12.55 -8.35
N TRP A 5 38.14 -11.90 -7.58
CA TRP A 5 37.16 -10.93 -8.07
C TRP A 5 37.69 -9.54 -7.71
N GLY A 6 38.66 -9.07 -8.50
CA GLY A 6 39.38 -7.82 -8.26
C GLY A 6 39.60 -6.98 -9.51
N SER A 7 38.83 -7.20 -10.58
CA SER A 7 38.95 -6.42 -11.82
C SER A 7 37.57 -6.11 -12.43
N GLY A 8 36.84 -5.24 -11.74
CA GLY A 8 35.59 -4.68 -12.23
C GLY A 8 35.64 -3.17 -12.19
N SER A 9 36.34 -2.55 -13.16
CA SER A 9 36.17 -1.14 -13.52
C SER A 9 34.73 -0.89 -13.95
N GLY A 10 33.85 -0.69 -12.97
CA GLY A 10 32.50 -0.18 -13.15
C GLY A 10 32.53 1.33 -13.17
N ARG A 11 32.67 1.91 -14.36
CA ARG A 11 32.23 3.28 -14.63
C ARG A 11 30.73 3.39 -14.35
N GLY A 12 30.36 3.82 -13.15
CA GLY A 12 29.08 4.44 -12.81
C GLY A 12 29.40 5.47 -11.73
N GLY A 13 29.53 6.75 -12.01
CA GLY A 13 28.49 7.59 -12.62
C GLY A 13 28.00 8.53 -11.52
N GLY A 14 28.56 9.75 -11.48
CA GLY A 14 28.06 10.86 -10.66
C GLY A 14 29.04 11.35 -9.61
N GLY A 15 29.76 12.42 -9.92
CA GLY A 15 30.66 13.12 -9.01
C GLY A 15 29.94 13.84 -7.86
N GLY A 16 29.38 13.07 -6.92
CA GLY A 16 28.78 13.57 -5.68
C GLY A 16 29.67 13.40 -4.44
N GLY A 17 30.82 12.73 -4.59
CA GLY A 17 31.74 12.44 -3.48
C GLY A 17 32.61 13.63 -3.05
N SER A 18 33.02 14.48 -4.00
CA SER A 18 33.87 15.64 -3.70
C SER A 18 33.13 16.81 -3.04
N VAL A 19 31.81 16.92 -3.24
CA VAL A 19 30.98 17.94 -2.56
C VAL A 19 30.58 17.49 -1.16
N ARG A 20 30.34 16.18 -0.95
CA ARG A 20 30.06 15.62 0.37
C ARG A 20 31.28 15.59 1.29
N ASP A 21 32.49 15.43 0.75
CA ASP A 21 33.73 15.57 1.52
C ASP A 21 34.13 17.05 1.77
N ALA A 22 33.66 17.99 0.95
CA ALA A 22 33.97 19.43 1.12
C ALA A 22 33.01 20.18 2.06
N GLY A 23 31.79 19.67 2.29
CA GLY A 23 30.80 20.26 3.19
C GLY A 23 30.84 19.62 4.57
N GLY A 24 31.63 20.16 5.51
CA GLY A 24 31.88 19.62 6.85
C GLY A 24 30.62 19.36 7.73
N SER A 25 30.57 19.91 8.95
CA SER A 25 29.43 19.63 9.87
C SER A 25 28.06 20.04 9.29
N PHE A 26 28.04 21.03 8.39
CA PHE A 26 26.82 21.54 7.76
C PHE A 26 26.25 20.58 6.69
N GLY A 27 27.08 19.97 5.84
CA GLY A 27 26.61 19.01 4.84
C GLY A 27 26.06 17.71 5.46
N LYS A 28 26.60 17.31 6.63
CA LYS A 28 26.06 16.19 7.42
C LYS A 28 24.70 16.53 8.05
N MET A 29 24.51 17.77 8.48
CA MET A 29 23.24 18.24 9.04
C MET A 29 22.15 18.31 7.95
N GLU A 30 22.47 18.88 6.79
CA GLU A 30 21.56 18.94 5.64
C GLU A 30 21.13 17.54 5.17
N ALA A 31 22.07 16.59 5.05
CA ALA A 31 21.74 15.21 4.70
C ALA A 31 20.80 14.54 5.72
N ALA A 32 20.98 14.78 7.02
CA ALA A 32 20.10 14.24 8.06
C ALA A 32 18.69 14.85 8.00
N HIS A 33 18.57 16.14 7.67
CA HIS A 33 17.27 16.78 7.49
C HIS A 33 16.54 16.27 6.25
N GLU A 34 17.25 16.08 5.13
CA GLU A 34 16.69 15.48 3.93
C GLU A 34 16.20 14.05 4.22
N GLU A 35 17.01 13.22 4.88
CA GLU A 35 16.62 11.85 5.24
C GLU A 35 15.37 11.82 6.13
N GLN A 36 15.29 12.69 7.14
CA GLN A 36 14.10 12.82 7.98
C GLN A 36 12.87 13.24 7.19
N TYR A 37 13.02 14.18 6.24
CA TYR A 37 11.94 14.63 5.38
C TYR A 37 11.40 13.50 4.50
N PHE A 38 12.29 12.78 3.80
CA PHE A 38 11.90 11.65 2.96
C PHE A 38 11.24 10.54 3.78
N ARG A 39 11.74 10.25 4.98
CA ARG A 39 11.14 9.25 5.87
C ARG A 39 9.73 9.64 6.32
N LYS A 40 9.49 10.91 6.66
CA LYS A 40 8.15 11.40 7.01
C LYS A 40 7.20 11.28 5.83
N MET A 41 7.61 11.73 4.65
CA MET A 41 6.81 11.64 3.44
C MET A 41 6.44 10.19 3.08
N GLN A 42 7.38 9.24 3.21
CA GLN A 42 7.09 7.82 3.03
C GLN A 42 6.07 7.29 4.04
N GLN A 43 6.20 7.69 5.31
CA GLN A 43 5.23 7.31 6.34
C GLN A 43 3.83 7.87 6.05
N GLU A 44 3.73 9.11 5.58
CA GLU A 44 2.46 9.72 5.20
C GLU A 44 1.82 9.00 4.00
N GLN A 45 2.60 8.66 2.98
CA GLN A 45 2.13 7.87 1.85
C GLN A 45 1.61 6.50 2.28
N LEU A 46 2.33 5.80 3.16
CA LEU A 46 1.90 4.51 3.70
C LEU A 46 0.60 4.64 4.50
N LYS A 47 0.46 5.69 5.32
CA LYS A 47 -0.78 5.97 6.05
C LYS A 47 -1.95 6.23 5.11
N ALA A 48 -1.74 6.99 4.04
CA ALA A 48 -2.77 7.27 3.06
C ALA A 48 -3.26 5.99 2.35
N ILE A 49 -2.34 5.13 1.94
CA ILE A 49 -2.68 3.83 1.34
C ILE A 49 -3.41 2.94 2.34
N GLN A 50 -2.96 2.92 3.60
CA GLN A 50 -3.67 2.17 4.63
C GLN A 50 -5.10 2.68 4.82
N ALA A 51 -5.29 3.99 4.94
CA ALA A 51 -6.61 4.59 5.10
C ALA A 51 -7.53 4.25 3.92
N SER A 52 -7.07 4.41 2.67
CA SER A 52 -7.88 4.09 1.49
C SER A 52 -8.29 2.62 1.45
N LEU A 53 -7.38 1.70 1.81
CA LEU A 53 -7.71 0.27 1.88
C LEU A 53 -8.74 -0.04 2.96
N HIS A 54 -8.70 0.64 4.11
CA HIS A 54 -9.73 0.47 5.15
C HIS A 54 -11.10 0.97 4.65
N GLU A 55 -11.15 2.13 4.00
CA GLU A 55 -12.38 2.67 3.41
C GLU A 55 -12.96 1.73 2.34
N GLU A 56 -12.11 1.16 1.48
CA GLU A 56 -12.52 0.19 0.45
C GLU A 56 -13.07 -1.11 1.07
N ILE A 57 -12.47 -1.58 2.17
CA ILE A 57 -12.96 -2.75 2.91
C ILE A 57 -14.34 -2.44 3.50
N GLU A 58 -14.50 -1.34 4.23
CA GLU A 58 -15.77 -0.95 4.85
C GLU A 58 -16.89 -0.80 3.81
N PHE A 59 -16.57 -0.18 2.68
CA PHE A 59 -17.51 -0.06 1.56
C PHE A 59 -17.91 -1.42 1.00
N SER A 60 -16.96 -2.32 0.81
CA SER A 60 -17.21 -3.68 0.31
C SER A 60 -18.04 -4.50 1.30
N GLU A 61 -17.74 -4.41 2.59
CA GLU A 61 -18.52 -5.07 3.65
C GLU A 61 -19.97 -4.60 3.66
N LYS A 62 -20.19 -3.29 3.51
CA LYS A 62 -21.53 -2.72 3.39
C LYS A 62 -22.28 -3.28 2.18
N GLN A 63 -21.64 -3.33 1.02
CA GLN A 63 -22.26 -3.92 -0.19
C GLN A 63 -22.62 -5.39 0.01
N ILE A 64 -21.74 -6.17 0.64
CA ILE A 64 -22.00 -7.58 0.95
C ILE A 64 -23.25 -7.69 1.84
N SER A 65 -23.36 -6.85 2.86
CA SER A 65 -24.51 -6.84 3.77
C SER A 65 -25.82 -6.56 3.02
N GLU A 66 -25.85 -5.51 2.19
CA GLU A 66 -27.03 -5.14 1.38
C GLU A 66 -27.44 -6.27 0.42
N LEU A 67 -26.48 -6.88 -0.27
CA LEU A 67 -26.72 -8.01 -1.16
C LEU A 67 -27.22 -9.25 -0.40
N GLN A 68 -26.71 -9.51 0.79
CA GLN A 68 -27.20 -10.61 1.63
C GLN A 68 -28.65 -10.41 2.03
N GLU A 69 -29.06 -9.19 2.36
CA GLU A 69 -30.46 -8.88 2.64
C GLU A 69 -31.35 -9.08 1.42
N GLU A 70 -30.91 -8.67 0.23
CA GLU A 70 -31.64 -8.91 -1.02
C GLU A 70 -31.84 -10.40 -1.30
N ILE A 71 -30.78 -11.19 -1.14
CA ILE A 71 -30.84 -12.64 -1.25
C ILE A 71 -31.85 -13.21 -0.25
N ALA A 72 -31.86 -12.73 0.99
CA ALA A 72 -32.82 -13.17 2.00
C ALA A 72 -34.26 -12.80 1.61
N ARG A 73 -34.50 -11.59 1.11
CA ARG A 73 -35.80 -11.15 0.58
C ARG A 73 -36.27 -12.05 -0.57
N HIS A 74 -35.38 -12.37 -1.51
CA HIS A 74 -35.70 -13.25 -2.65
C HIS A 74 -35.99 -14.68 -2.21
N LYS A 75 -35.20 -15.24 -1.28
CA LYS A 75 -35.47 -16.56 -0.68
C LYS A 75 -36.85 -16.61 -0.02
N LYS A 76 -37.22 -15.57 0.73
CA LYS A 76 -38.55 -15.48 1.37
C LYS A 76 -39.68 -15.44 0.34
N LYS A 77 -39.54 -14.65 -0.73
CA LYS A 77 -40.52 -14.62 -1.84
C LYS A 77 -40.66 -15.99 -2.49
N LEU A 78 -39.54 -16.67 -2.74
CA LEU A 78 -39.52 -18.00 -3.34
C LEU A 78 -40.20 -19.06 -2.46
N SER A 79 -40.00 -19.00 -1.14
CA SER A 79 -40.73 -19.85 -0.18
C SER A 79 -42.23 -19.64 -0.28
N LYS A 80 -42.69 -18.39 -0.21
CA LYS A 80 -44.12 -18.07 -0.31
C LYS A 80 -44.75 -18.59 -1.61
N LEU A 81 -44.05 -18.44 -2.73
CA LEU A 81 -44.51 -18.96 -4.02
C LEU A 81 -44.58 -20.49 -4.06
N LYS A 82 -43.66 -21.19 -3.37
CA LYS A 82 -43.70 -22.65 -3.24
C LYS A 82 -44.89 -23.10 -2.40
N ASP A 83 -45.19 -22.39 -1.31
CA ASP A 83 -46.31 -22.71 -0.43
C ASP A 83 -47.65 -22.51 -1.17
N LEU A 84 -47.83 -21.37 -1.86
CA LEU A 84 -48.99 -21.11 -2.72
C LEU A 84 -49.21 -22.18 -3.81
N LYS A 85 -48.13 -22.75 -4.35
CA LYS A 85 -48.21 -23.83 -5.36
C LYS A 85 -48.58 -25.19 -4.78
N LYS A 86 -48.44 -25.42 -3.47
CA LYS A 86 -48.84 -26.67 -2.82
C LYS A 86 -50.33 -26.71 -2.46
N ASP A 87 -50.93 -25.55 -2.30
CA ASP A 87 -52.35 -25.39 -1.94
C ASP A 87 -53.30 -25.51 -3.14
N HIS A 88 -52.77 -25.74 -4.35
CA HIS A 88 -53.48 -25.98 -5.61
C HIS A 88 -53.08 -27.32 -6.21
#